data_AF-M3AMJ3-F1
#
_entry.id   AF-M3AMJ3-F1
#
_cell.length_a   1.000
_cell.length_b   1.000
_cell.length_c   1.000
_cell.angle_alpha   90.00
_cell.angle_beta   90.00
_cell.angle_gamma   90.00
#
_symmetry.space_group_name_H-M   'P 1'
#
loop_
_entity.id
_entity.type
_entity.pdbx_description
1 polymer ?
#
loop_
_entity_poly.entity_id
_entity_poly.type
_entity_poly.pdbx_seq_one_letter_code
_entity_poly.pdbx_strand_id
1 'polypeptide(L)'
;HASDRYRLRLHRARSVILTPQELVEIRAAQRTFEGAYIRTSLSQFSFALVVLKIFTSEFYSIGALFAVYGAGVLGVSAFRRMQGNRQFFSEVGEDGLSRRRFRTSGNVVVVLTSLSVAAYVTLLVL
;
A
#
# COMPACT_ATOMS: atom_id res chain seq x y z
N HIS A 1 19.62 -15.76 -38.19
CA HIS A 1 20.02 -15.94 -36.79
C HIS A 1 19.29 -14.93 -35.90
N ALA A 2 18.17 -15.35 -35.30
CA ALA A 2 17.34 -14.50 -34.43
C ALA A 2 17.89 -14.38 -32.99
N SER A 3 19.03 -15.01 -32.72
CA SER A 3 19.72 -15.03 -31.43
C SER A 3 20.49 -13.74 -31.09
N ASP A 4 20.79 -12.89 -32.08
CA ASP A 4 21.57 -11.66 -31.87
C ASP A 4 20.72 -10.42 -31.57
N ARG A 5 19.38 -10.55 -31.63
CA ARG A 5 18.45 -9.44 -31.35
C ARG A 5 17.86 -9.48 -29.93
N TYR A 6 17.91 -10.64 -29.28
CA TYR A 6 17.36 -10.83 -27.94
C TYR A 6 18.46 -11.38 -27.03
N ARG A 7 19.07 -10.48 -26.23
CA ARG A 7 19.94 -10.86 -25.11
C ARG A 7 19.10 -11.58 -24.04
N LEU A 8 18.81 -12.85 -24.27
CA LEU A 8 18.18 -13.74 -23.30
C LEU A 8 19.18 -14.01 -22.18
N ARG A 9 19.06 -13.27 -21.07
CA ARG A 9 19.80 -13.50 -19.83
C ARG A 9 19.07 -14.53 -18.96
N LEU A 10 19.01 -15.77 -19.42
CA LEU A 10 18.58 -16.91 -18.61
C LEU A 10 19.76 -17.43 -17.78
N HIS A 11 19.97 -16.89 -16.56
CA HIS A 11 20.68 -17.61 -15.46
C HIS A 11 20.70 -16.94 -14.06
N ARG A 12 20.01 -15.82 -13.79
CA ARG A 12 20.27 -15.03 -12.56
C ARG A 12 19.10 -15.00 -11.58
N ALA A 13 18.78 -16.14 -10.98
CA ALA A 13 17.75 -16.30 -9.96
C ALA A 13 18.11 -15.76 -8.55
N ARG A 14 19.22 -15.03 -8.34
CA ARG A 14 19.63 -14.55 -6.99
C ARG A 14 20.24 -13.15 -6.89
N SER A 15 20.33 -12.41 -7.97
CA SER A 15 20.70 -10.99 -7.89
C SER A 15 19.98 -10.21 -8.97
N VAL A 16 18.86 -9.60 -8.59
CA VAL A 16 18.21 -8.59 -9.42
C VAL A 16 19.15 -7.38 -9.46
N ILE A 17 20.04 -7.33 -10.45
CA ILE A 17 20.79 -6.12 -10.76
C ILE A 17 19.84 -5.23 -11.54
N LEU A 18 19.14 -4.37 -10.79
CA LEU A 18 18.27 -3.34 -11.35
C LEU A 18 19.11 -2.34 -12.14
N THR A 19 18.62 -1.98 -13.31
CA THR A 19 19.18 -0.84 -14.05
C THR A 19 18.93 0.47 -13.27
N PRO A 20 19.75 1.51 -13.49
CA PRO A 20 19.52 2.81 -12.85
C PRO A 20 18.11 3.38 -13.09
N GLN A 21 17.52 3.11 -14.26
CA GLN A 21 16.17 3.54 -14.61
C GLN A 21 15.10 2.81 -13.78
N GLU A 22 15.21 1.49 -13.61
CA GLU A 22 14.30 0.71 -12.77
C GLU A 22 14.39 1.10 -11.28
N LEU A 23 15.58 1.46 -10.80
CA LEU A 23 15.75 1.99 -9.44
C LEU A 23 15.00 3.31 -9.21
N VAL A 24 14.95 4.18 -10.24
CA VAL A 24 14.18 5.42 -10.20
C VAL A 24 12.68 5.12 -10.17
N GLU A 25 12.21 4.19 -11.00
CA GLU A 25 10.79 3.77 -11.01
C GLU A 25 10.35 3.18 -9.66
N ILE A 26 11.17 2.31 -9.06
CA ILE A 26 10.89 1.73 -7.72
C ILE A 26 10.84 2.81 -6.66
N ARG A 27 11.82 3.71 -6.63
CA ARG A 27 11.86 4.81 -5.67
C ARG A 27 10.66 5.73 -5.82
N ALA A 28 10.29 6.05 -7.07
CA ALA A 28 9.11 6.85 -7.35
C ALA A 28 7.86 6.17 -6.79
N ALA A 29 7.64 4.89 -7.10
CA ALA A 29 6.51 4.11 -6.59
C ALA A 29 6.47 4.01 -5.06
N GLN A 30 7.62 3.82 -4.41
CA GLN A 30 7.73 3.80 -2.95
C GLN A 30 7.41 5.15 -2.31
N ARG A 31 7.74 6.27 -2.96
CA ARG A 31 7.51 7.62 -2.40
C ARG A 31 6.07 8.09 -2.61
N THR A 32 5.48 7.82 -3.78
CA THR A 32 4.19 8.36 -4.19
C THR A 32 3.02 7.42 -3.91
N PHE A 33 3.18 6.12 -4.14
CA PHE A 33 2.11 5.16 -4.00
C PHE A 33 2.17 4.51 -2.62
N GLU A 34 3.12 3.59 -2.39
CA GLU A 34 3.18 2.83 -1.14
C GLU A 34 3.44 3.70 0.08
N GLY A 35 4.38 4.65 -0.03
CA GLY A 35 4.77 5.52 1.06
C GLY A 35 3.69 6.53 1.43
N ALA A 36 2.82 6.93 0.49
CA ALA A 36 1.69 7.80 0.81
C ALA A 36 0.66 7.06 1.66
N TYR A 37 0.26 5.83 1.27
CA TYR A 37 -0.71 5.03 2.03
C TYR A 37 -0.28 4.81 3.48
N ILE A 38 0.97 4.40 3.69
CA ILE A 38 1.49 4.12 5.05
C ILE A 38 1.59 5.39 5.89
N ARG A 39 2.15 6.48 5.34
CA ARG A 39 2.28 7.74 6.10
C ARG A 39 0.93 8.29 6.51
N THR A 40 -0.02 8.36 5.58
CA THR A 40 -1.36 8.89 5.87
C THR A 40 -2.07 8.06 6.93
N SER A 41 -2.06 6.73 6.80
CA SER A 41 -2.72 5.86 7.77
C SER A 41 -2.08 5.90 9.14
N LEU A 42 -0.74 5.99 9.20
CA LEU A 42 -0.02 6.09 10.47
C LEU A 42 -0.30 7.42 11.16
N SER A 43 -0.28 8.54 10.43
CA SER A 43 -0.64 9.85 10.96
C SER A 43 -2.07 9.88 11.47
N GLN A 44 -3.03 9.29 10.73
CA GLN A 44 -4.43 9.20 11.13
C GLN A 44 -4.60 8.40 12.43
N PHE A 45 -3.96 7.22 12.52
CA PHE A 45 -4.01 6.39 13.72
C PHE A 45 -3.39 7.09 14.93
N SER A 46 -2.19 7.65 14.77
CA SER A 46 -1.51 8.40 15.83
C SER A 46 -2.33 9.58 16.32
N PHE A 47 -2.97 10.33 15.42
CA PHE A 47 -3.83 11.45 15.80
C PHE A 47 -5.03 11.00 16.61
N ALA A 48 -5.66 9.87 16.26
CA ALA A 48 -6.76 9.32 17.05
C ALA A 48 -6.32 8.92 18.49
N LEU A 49 -5.10 8.39 18.65
CA LEU A 49 -4.54 8.13 19.99
C LEU A 49 -4.29 9.42 20.78
N VAL A 50 -3.84 10.48 20.11
CA VAL A 50 -3.70 11.80 20.74
C VAL A 50 -5.05 12.32 21.22
N VAL A 51 -6.11 12.15 20.43
CA VAL A 51 -7.47 12.53 20.83
C VAL A 51 -7.89 11.80 22.11
N LEU A 52 -7.69 10.47 22.17
CA LEU A 52 -7.96 9.67 23.36
C LEU A 52 -7.14 10.10 24.58
N LYS A 53 -5.91 10.59 24.38
CA LYS A 53 -5.01 10.98 25.45
C LYS A 53 -5.26 12.38 25.99
N ILE A 54 -5.66 13.33 25.13
CA ILE A 54 -5.74 14.76 25.46
C ILE A 54 -7.16 15.19 25.85
N PHE A 55 -8.19 14.68 25.16
CA PHE A 55 -9.56 15.16 25.39
C PHE A 55 -10.22 14.52 26.62
N THR A 56 -11.28 15.17 27.10
CA THR A 56 -12.13 14.70 28.20
C THR A 56 -12.85 13.40 27.82
N SER A 57 -13.34 12.67 28.84
CA SER A 57 -14.00 11.36 28.66
C SER A 57 -15.22 11.39 27.75
N GLU A 58 -15.86 12.54 27.59
CA GLU A 58 -16.99 12.75 26.66
C GLU A 58 -16.62 12.44 25.20
N PHE A 59 -15.34 12.60 24.82
CA PHE A 59 -14.86 12.37 23.46
C PHE A 59 -14.24 10.99 23.26
N TYR A 60 -14.24 10.12 24.26
CA TYR A 60 -13.59 8.81 24.17
C TYR A 60 -14.21 7.92 23.09
N SER A 61 -15.54 7.95 22.93
CA SER A 61 -16.20 7.18 21.88
C SER A 61 -15.76 7.62 20.48
N ILE A 62 -15.62 8.93 20.26
CA ILE A 62 -15.16 9.50 18.99
C ILE A 62 -13.68 9.14 18.76
N GLY A 63 -12.83 9.31 19.77
CA GLY A 63 -11.42 8.94 19.70
C GLY A 63 -11.21 7.44 19.44
N ALA A 64 -11.98 6.57 20.10
CA ALA A 64 -11.93 5.13 19.92
C ALA A 64 -12.39 4.72 18.51
N LEU A 65 -13.46 5.32 18.01
CA LEU A 65 -13.94 5.13 16.65
C LEU A 65 -12.85 5.46 15.62
N PHE A 66 -12.22 6.64 15.74
CA PHE A 66 -11.15 7.03 14.83
C PHE A 66 -9.86 6.21 15.02
N ALA A 67 -9.60 5.67 16.21
CA ALA A 67 -8.47 4.79 16.46
C ALA A 67 -8.67 3.44 15.77
N VAL A 68 -9.87 2.85 15.87
CA VAL A 68 -10.22 1.61 15.16
C VAL A 68 -10.20 1.84 13.65
N TYR A 69 -10.79 2.93 13.17
CA TYR A 69 -10.77 3.29 11.76
C TYR A 69 -9.32 3.49 11.25
N GLY A 70 -8.49 4.24 11.98
CA GLY A 70 -7.07 4.45 11.68
C GLY A 70 -6.26 3.15 11.65
N ALA A 71 -6.49 2.26 12.61
CA ALA A 71 -5.87 0.93 12.63
C ALA A 71 -6.29 0.08 11.42
N GLY A 72 -7.58 0.12 11.05
CA GLY A 72 -8.10 -0.56 9.86
C GLY A 72 -7.45 -0.06 8.57
N VAL A 73 -7.41 1.26 8.37
CA VAL A 73 -6.74 1.88 7.21
C VAL A 73 -5.24 1.54 7.20
N LEU A 74 -4.57 1.56 8.36
CA LEU A 74 -3.16 1.18 8.48
C LEU A 74 -2.92 -0.28 8.11
N GLY A 75 -3.79 -1.19 8.55
CA GLY A 75 -3.75 -2.61 8.19
C GLY A 75 -3.91 -2.82 6.68
N VAL A 76 -4.87 -2.14 6.05
CA VAL A 76 -5.08 -2.19 4.59
C VAL A 76 -3.86 -1.63 3.84
N SER A 77 -3.29 -0.51 4.29
CA SER A 77 -2.06 0.06 3.73
C SER A 77 -0.86 -0.89 3.85
N ALA A 78 -0.69 -1.54 5.00
CA ALA A 78 0.38 -2.52 5.23
C ALA A 78 0.21 -3.76 4.36
N PHE A 79 -1.00 -4.30 4.28
CA PHE A 79 -1.31 -5.45 3.45
C PHE A 79 -1.06 -5.15 1.96
N ARG A 80 -1.47 -3.98 1.48
CA ARG A 80 -1.19 -3.55 0.11
C ARG A 80 0.30 -3.39 -0.15
N ARG A 81 1.08 -2.87 0.80
CA ARG A 81 2.55 -2.81 0.69
C ARG A 81 3.16 -4.21 0.57
N MET A 82 2.66 -5.18 1.33
CA MET A 82 3.12 -6.58 1.22
C MET A 82 2.76 -7.19 -0.14
N GLN A 83 1.55 -6.93 -0.65
CA GLN A 83 1.12 -7.39 -1.97
C GLN A 83 1.91 -6.72 -3.10
N GLY A 84 2.12 -5.41 -3.05
CA GLY A 84 2.91 -4.65 -4.02
C GLY A 84 4.33 -5.17 -4.10
N ASN A 85 4.97 -5.38 -2.94
CA ASN A 85 6.31 -5.96 -2.87
C ASN A 85 6.35 -7.37 -3.50
N ARG A 86 5.37 -8.26 -3.23
CA ARG A 86 5.33 -9.61 -3.81
C ARG A 86 5.03 -9.62 -5.32
N GLN A 87 4.09 -8.79 -5.78
CA GLN A 87 3.71 -8.71 -7.20
C GLN A 87 4.87 -8.15 -8.04
N PHE A 88 5.62 -7.18 -7.49
CA PHE A 88 6.80 -6.60 -8.15
C PHE A 88 7.89 -7.65 -8.46
N PHE A 89 8.12 -8.59 -7.55
CA PHE A 89 9.09 -9.68 -7.77
C PHE A 89 8.53 -10.85 -8.60
N SER A 90 7.21 -11.05 -8.60
CA SER A 90 6.57 -12.13 -9.36
C SER A 90 6.28 -11.77 -10.83
N GLU A 91 6.18 -10.48 -11.18
CA GLU A 91 6.03 -10.02 -12.58
C GLU A 91 7.34 -10.10 -13.37
N VAL A 92 8.47 -10.40 -12.71
CA VAL A 92 9.71 -10.83 -13.36
C VAL A 92 9.58 -12.32 -13.71
N GLY A 93 8.75 -12.62 -14.69
CA GLY A 93 8.55 -13.98 -15.20
C GLY A 93 9.84 -14.56 -15.80
N GLU A 94 9.97 -15.88 -15.71
CA GLU A 94 11.11 -16.70 -16.20
C GLU A 94 11.47 -16.44 -17.67
N ASP A 95 10.51 -15.94 -18.46
CA ASP A 95 10.62 -15.69 -19.91
C ASP A 95 11.15 -14.28 -20.28
N GLY A 96 11.47 -13.42 -19.32
CA GLY A 96 12.03 -12.07 -19.59
C GLY A 96 11.10 -11.09 -20.32
N LEU A 97 9.87 -11.50 -20.64
CA LEU A 97 8.84 -10.65 -21.21
C LEU A 97 8.04 -10.01 -20.08
N SER A 98 8.37 -8.75 -19.80
CA SER A 98 7.71 -7.89 -18.81
C SER A 98 6.25 -7.61 -19.20
N ARG A 99 5.36 -8.57 -18.94
CA ARG A 99 3.92 -8.37 -19.09
C ARG A 99 3.42 -7.57 -17.90
N ARG A 100 3.68 -6.24 -17.89
CA ARG A 100 3.15 -5.28 -16.93
C ARG A 100 1.62 -5.29 -17.02
N ARG A 101 0.95 -6.19 -16.28
CA ARG A 101 -0.51 -6.18 -16.19
C ARG A 101 -0.85 -5.29 -15.01
N PHE A 102 -0.99 -4.00 -15.30
CA PHE A 102 -1.45 -3.02 -14.33
C PHE A 102 -2.83 -3.42 -13.78
N ARG A 103 -2.85 -4.11 -12.65
CA ARG A 103 -4.08 -4.38 -11.90
C ARG A 103 -4.36 -3.14 -11.06
N THR A 104 -5.46 -2.45 -11.37
CA THR A 104 -5.89 -1.28 -10.60
C THR A 104 -6.22 -1.70 -9.16
N SER A 105 -6.00 -0.81 -8.20
CA SER A 105 -6.19 -1.11 -6.76
C SER A 105 -7.67 -1.13 -6.32
N GLY A 106 -8.59 -1.54 -7.20
CA GLY A 106 -10.04 -1.47 -6.99
C GLY A 106 -10.50 -2.14 -5.69
N ASN A 107 -10.00 -3.34 -5.38
CA ASN A 107 -10.36 -4.03 -4.13
C ASN A 107 -9.99 -3.22 -2.88
N VAL A 108 -8.82 -2.56 -2.90
CA VAL A 108 -8.39 -1.72 -1.79
C VAL A 108 -9.29 -0.49 -1.67
N VAL A 109 -9.67 0.11 -2.80
CA VAL A 109 -10.59 1.25 -2.81
C VAL A 109 -11.93 0.86 -2.19
N VAL A 110 -12.51 -0.28 -2.58
CA VAL A 110 -13.78 -0.77 -2.03
C VAL A 110 -13.71 -0.95 -0.51
N VAL A 111 -12.64 -1.59 -0.01
CA VAL A 111 -12.44 -1.81 1.43
C VAL A 111 -12.27 -0.48 2.19
N LEU A 112 -11.50 0.46 1.65
CA LEU A 112 -11.31 1.76 2.26
C LEU A 112 -12.63 2.54 2.29
N THR A 113 -13.38 2.55 1.19
CA THR A 113 -14.69 3.20 1.12
C THR A 113 -15.67 2.59 2.12
N SER A 114 -15.75 1.26 2.25
CA SER A 114 -16.64 0.63 3.23
C SER A 114 -16.26 0.96 4.66
N LEU A 115 -14.96 0.98 4.98
CA LEU A 115 -14.47 1.38 6.30
C LEU A 115 -14.82 2.84 6.60
N SER A 116 -14.63 3.75 5.63
CA SER A 116 -14.97 5.16 5.81
C SER A 116 -16.46 5.36 6.01
N VAL A 117 -17.31 4.74 5.19
CA VAL A 117 -18.77 4.85 5.33
C VAL A 117 -19.22 4.32 6.68
N ALA A 118 -18.72 3.15 7.11
CA ALA A 118 -19.05 2.60 8.42
C ALA A 118 -18.62 3.54 9.56
N ALA A 119 -17.43 4.12 9.48
CA ALA A 119 -16.96 5.09 10.49
C ALA A 119 -17.85 6.34 10.54
N TYR A 120 -18.22 6.91 9.40
CA TYR A 120 -19.10 8.07 9.34
C TYR A 120 -20.51 7.77 9.86
N VAL A 121 -21.08 6.61 9.52
CA VAL A 121 -22.39 6.20 10.02
C VAL A 121 -22.35 6.05 11.54
N THR A 122 -21.34 5.38 12.10
CA THR A 122 -21.19 5.25 13.56
C THR A 122 -21.02 6.61 14.24
N LEU A 123 -20.27 7.53 13.61
CA LEU A 123 -20.09 8.89 14.12
C LEU A 123 -21.40 9.69 14.15
N LEU A 124 -22.34 9.46 13.22
CA LEU A 124 -23.65 10.12 13.22
C LEU A 124 -24.60 9.59 14.30
N VAL A 125 -24.35 8.38 14.81
CA VAL A 125 -25.17 7.71 15.83
C VAL A 125 -24.66 7.99 17.25
N LEU A 126 -23.34 8.22 17.39
CA LEU A 126 -22.67 8.61 18.63
C LEU A 126 -23.01 10.06 19.03
#